data_AF-A0AAD7FKP2-F1
#
_entry.id   AF-A0AAD7FKP2-F1
#
_cell.length_a   1.000
_cell.length_b   1.000
_cell.length_c   1.000
_cell.angle_alpha   90.00
_cell.angle_beta   90.00
_cell.angle_gamma   90.00
#
_symmetry.space_group_name_H-M   'P 1'
#
loop_
_entity.id
_entity.type
_entity.pdbx_description
1 polymer ?
#
loop_
_entity_poly.entity_id
_entity_poly.type
_entity_poly.pdbx_seq_one_letter_code
_entity_poly.pdbx_strand_id
1 'polypeptide(L)'
;MPAPILSTSPAFPALYLYPLNDSFFIPKQIALTTSGRRVQLGRKSSKTPLHLGKKQVDFDSSVVSRVHAEVWQEGGKIFIRDLQSSNGTFLNGRRLSPEGHPHELKTNDVLELGIDITGYYDTIAHQKIACRVVCVFTRVEVAMVAMADSRGHRRGYSVTGSILLGNS
;
A
#
# COMPACT_ATOMS: atom_id res chain seq x y z
N MET A 1 18.55 7.64 -13.34
CA MET A 1 18.18 8.40 -12.13
C MET A 1 18.46 7.50 -10.92
N PRO A 2 19.15 7.97 -9.87
CA PRO A 2 19.31 7.18 -8.65
C PRO A 2 17.94 7.02 -7.97
N ALA A 3 17.69 5.87 -7.34
CA ALA A 3 16.49 5.63 -6.55
C ALA A 3 16.34 6.71 -5.46
N PRO A 4 15.11 7.10 -5.08
CA PRO A 4 14.91 8.05 -4.00
C PRO A 4 15.56 7.48 -2.74
N ILE A 5 16.64 8.12 -2.31
CA ILE A 5 17.32 7.80 -1.05
C ILE A 5 16.32 8.06 0.07
N LEU A 6 15.82 6.97 0.67
CA LEU A 6 15.02 7.03 1.88
C LEU A 6 15.86 7.69 2.98
N SER A 7 15.60 8.98 3.24
CA SER A 7 16.33 9.80 4.21
C SER A 7 15.98 9.50 5.66
N THR A 8 15.42 8.32 5.94
CA THR A 8 15.06 7.86 7.28
C THR A 8 15.77 6.54 7.51
N SER A 9 16.41 6.40 8.67
CA SER A 9 17.00 5.13 9.08
C SER A 9 15.93 4.04 8.94
N PRO A 10 16.17 2.99 8.13
CA PRO A 10 15.11 2.04 7.85
C PRO A 10 14.84 1.27 9.15
N ALA A 11 13.59 1.38 9.60
CA ALA A 11 13.13 0.80 10.84
C ALA A 11 12.45 -0.54 10.53
N PHE A 12 12.85 -1.60 11.22
CA PHE A 12 12.42 -2.97 10.93
C PHE A 12 11.56 -3.53 12.05
N PRO A 13 10.58 -4.39 11.72
CA PRO A 13 10.14 -4.76 10.37
C PRO A 13 9.40 -3.62 9.65
N ALA A 14 9.47 -3.59 8.33
CA ALA A 14 8.82 -2.62 7.46
C ALA A 14 8.00 -3.32 6.37
N LEU A 15 6.86 -2.73 6.04
CA LEU A 15 6.03 -3.12 4.91
C LEU A 15 6.11 -2.03 3.83
N TYR A 16 6.51 -2.40 2.62
CA TYR A 16 6.50 -1.51 1.46
C TYR A 16 5.33 -1.86 0.56
N LEU A 17 4.61 -0.84 0.11
CA LEU A 17 3.47 -0.94 -0.79
C LEU A 17 3.82 -0.21 -2.09
N TYR A 18 4.03 -0.97 -3.16
CA TYR A 18 4.33 -0.46 -4.49
C TYR A 18 3.07 -0.45 -5.34
N PRO A 19 2.64 0.67 -5.93
CA PRO A 19 1.47 0.70 -6.81
C PRO A 19 1.67 -0.24 -8.01
N LEU A 20 0.64 -1.00 -8.38
CA LEU A 20 0.64 -1.90 -9.55
C LEU A 20 -0.20 -1.39 -10.71
N ASN A 21 -1.18 -0.54 -10.43
CA ASN A 21 -1.97 0.15 -11.43
C ASN A 21 -1.59 1.63 -11.46
N ASP A 22 -2.13 2.38 -12.43
CA ASP A 22 -2.10 3.86 -12.45
C ASP A 22 -2.85 4.50 -11.27
N SER A 23 -3.13 3.75 -10.19
CA SER A 23 -3.53 4.32 -8.92
C SER A 23 -2.45 5.27 -8.46
N PHE A 24 -2.78 6.55 -8.56
CA PHE A 24 -2.01 7.75 -8.29
C PHE A 24 -1.50 7.87 -6.83
N PHE A 25 -0.92 6.82 -6.26
CA PHE A 25 -0.27 6.86 -4.95
C PHE A 25 1.23 6.54 -5.07
N ILE A 26 2.03 7.39 -4.43
CA ILE A 26 3.48 7.20 -4.32
C ILE A 26 3.73 5.96 -3.46
N PRO A 27 4.70 5.08 -3.79
CA PRO A 27 5.08 3.95 -2.95
C PRO A 27 5.14 4.32 -1.47
N LYS A 28 4.49 3.54 -0.61
CA LYS A 28 4.36 3.84 0.81
C LYS A 28 5.16 2.84 1.65
N GLN A 29 5.87 3.36 2.65
CA GLN A 29 6.59 2.56 3.63
C GLN A 29 5.89 2.64 4.99
N ILE A 30 5.65 1.48 5.59
CA ILE A 30 5.06 1.33 6.91
C ILE A 30 6.06 0.66 7.83
N ALA A 31 6.67 1.44 8.71
CA ALA A 31 7.46 0.89 9.82
C ALA A 31 6.54 0.23 10.85
N LEU A 32 6.72 -1.08 11.04
CA LEU A 32 6.03 -1.99 11.97
C LEU A 32 6.99 -2.44 13.08
N THR A 33 7.76 -1.52 13.65
CA THR A 33 8.83 -1.79 14.64
C THR A 33 8.34 -2.38 15.95
N THR A 34 7.07 -2.21 16.27
CA THR A 34 6.47 -2.66 17.53
C THR A 34 5.55 -3.84 17.23
N SER A 35 5.94 -5.03 17.67
CA SER A 35 5.10 -6.23 17.55
C SER A 35 3.72 -5.99 18.18
N GLY A 36 2.67 -6.41 17.49
CA GLY A 36 1.27 -6.25 17.88
C GLY A 36 0.71 -4.83 17.66
N ARG A 37 1.53 -3.83 17.30
CA ARG A 37 1.03 -2.49 16.99
C ARG A 37 0.39 -2.47 15.61
N ARG A 38 -0.92 -2.19 15.59
CA ARG A 38 -1.73 -2.13 14.36
C ARG A 38 -1.63 -0.76 13.70
N VAL A 39 -1.48 -0.78 12.38
CA VAL A 39 -1.48 0.38 11.49
C VAL A 39 -2.68 0.27 10.57
N GLN A 40 -3.53 1.30 10.54
CA GLN A 40 -4.72 1.29 9.69
C GLN A 40 -4.39 1.71 8.27
N LEU A 41 -5.07 1.11 7.31
CA LEU A 41 -5.07 1.49 5.89
C LEU A 41 -6.46 2.06 5.59
N GLY A 42 -6.51 3.24 4.98
CA GLY A 42 -7.80 3.86 4.71
C GLY A 42 -7.70 5.14 3.91
N ARG A 43 -8.86 5.70 3.58
CA ARG A 43 -8.92 6.95 2.82
C ARG A 43 -8.65 8.17 3.68
N LYS A 44 -7.90 9.13 3.13
CA LYS A 44 -7.65 10.43 3.76
C LYS A 44 -8.98 11.11 4.14
N SER A 45 -9.11 11.55 5.39
CA SER A 45 -10.29 12.26 5.90
C SER A 45 -9.90 13.63 6.47
N SER A 46 -10.54 14.72 6.01
CA SER A 46 -10.23 16.10 6.44
C SER A 46 -10.75 16.47 7.84
N LYS A 47 -11.74 15.76 8.38
CA LYS A 47 -12.24 16.00 9.74
C LYS A 47 -11.59 15.01 10.69
N THR A 48 -10.65 15.52 11.50
CA THR A 48 -10.06 14.97 12.73
C THR A 48 -9.58 13.51 12.64
N PRO A 49 -8.37 13.14 13.09
CA PRO A 49 -8.05 11.74 13.29
C PRO A 49 -8.97 11.20 14.39
N LEU A 50 -10.14 10.66 14.02
CA LEU A 50 -11.08 10.01 14.93
C LEU A 50 -10.48 8.73 15.54
N HIS A 51 -9.24 8.41 15.15
CA HIS A 51 -8.43 7.32 15.64
C HIS A 51 -7.46 7.85 16.69
N LEU A 52 -7.94 7.92 17.95
CA LEU A 52 -7.14 8.04 19.17
C LEU A 52 -5.77 7.33 19.01
N GLY A 53 -4.71 8.10 18.71
CA GLY A 53 -3.32 7.62 18.75
C GLY A 53 -2.90 6.50 17.78
N LYS A 54 -3.75 6.05 16.85
CA LYS A 54 -3.40 4.96 15.91
C LYS A 54 -2.72 5.52 14.66
N LYS A 55 -1.65 4.84 14.22
CA LYS A 55 -0.94 5.19 12.98
C LYS A 55 -1.79 4.74 11.79
N GLN A 56 -2.04 5.64 10.84
CA GLN A 56 -2.82 5.35 9.64
C GLN A 56 -2.02 5.67 8.38
N VAL A 57 -2.21 4.88 7.34
CA VAL A 57 -1.74 5.12 5.98
C VAL A 57 -2.91 5.54 5.12
N ASP A 58 -2.81 6.76 4.62
CA ASP A 58 -3.87 7.38 3.83
C ASP A 58 -3.73 7.09 2.33
N PHE A 59 -4.85 6.76 1.72
CA PHE A 59 -5.04 6.65 0.28
C PHE A 59 -6.03 7.70 -0.20
N ASP A 60 -5.82 8.22 -1.41
CA ASP A 60 -6.70 9.23 -2.01
C ASP A 60 -7.60 8.57 -3.07
N SER A 61 -8.47 7.65 -2.63
CA SER A 61 -9.40 6.94 -3.52
C SER A 61 -10.73 6.70 -2.85
N SER A 62 -11.82 7.13 -3.49
CA SER A 62 -13.20 7.04 -2.98
C SER A 62 -13.70 5.61 -2.78
N VAL A 63 -13.12 4.64 -3.48
CA VAL A 63 -13.45 3.21 -3.32
C VAL A 63 -12.85 2.60 -2.05
N VAL A 64 -12.00 3.35 -1.36
CA VAL A 64 -11.40 2.96 -0.08
C VAL A 64 -12.17 3.61 1.07
N SER A 65 -12.70 2.79 1.98
CA SER A 65 -13.27 3.23 3.25
C SER A 65 -12.25 4.01 4.10
N ARG A 66 -12.72 4.92 4.96
CA ARG A 66 -11.84 5.70 5.87
C ARG A 66 -11.02 4.80 6.80
N VAL A 67 -11.64 3.70 7.22
CA VAL A 67 -11.02 2.57 7.89
C VAL A 67 -11.31 1.36 7.00
N HIS A 68 -10.31 0.91 6.23
CA HIS A 68 -10.52 -0.15 5.23
C HIS A 68 -9.93 -1.47 5.70
N ALA A 69 -8.66 -1.43 6.08
CA ALA A 69 -7.93 -2.58 6.57
C ALA A 69 -6.96 -2.16 7.68
N GLU A 70 -6.35 -3.11 8.35
CA GLU A 70 -5.21 -2.84 9.21
C GLU A 70 -4.13 -3.89 9.01
N VAL A 71 -2.89 -3.45 9.19
CA VAL A 71 -1.69 -4.28 9.11
C VAL A 71 -0.91 -4.20 10.41
N TRP A 72 -0.32 -5.31 10.81
CA TRP A 72 0.56 -5.37 11.98
C TRP A 72 1.62 -6.43 11.76
N GLN A 73 2.69 -6.34 12.55
CA GLN A 73 3.66 -7.42 12.64
C GLN A 73 3.49 -8.15 13.96
N GLU A 74 3.59 -9.47 13.92
CA GLU A 74 3.52 -10.34 15.09
C GLU A 74 4.29 -11.63 14.80
N GLY A 75 5.10 -12.11 15.75
CA GLY A 75 5.81 -13.38 15.61
C GLY A 75 6.73 -13.48 14.37
N GLY A 76 7.31 -12.36 13.93
CA GLY A 76 8.18 -12.35 12.74
C GLY A 76 7.43 -12.41 11.40
N LYS A 77 6.11 -12.22 11.42
CA LYS A 77 5.25 -12.21 10.23
C LYS A 77 4.43 -10.93 10.17
N ILE A 78 4.12 -10.47 8.98
CA ILE A 78 3.22 -9.33 8.78
C ILE A 78 1.85 -9.88 8.44
N PHE A 79 0.83 -9.33 9.08
CA PHE A 79 -0.56 -9.70 8.87
C PHE A 79 -1.37 -8.50 8.39
N ILE A 80 -2.43 -8.80 7.65
CA ILE A 80 -3.47 -7.86 7.27
C ILE A 80 -4.83 -8.42 7.68
N ARG A 81 -5.76 -7.53 8.00
CA ARG A 81 -7.18 -7.88 8.07
C ARG A 81 -8.04 -6.78 7.49
N ASP A 82 -9.14 -7.19 6.88
CA ASP A 82 -10.21 -6.28 6.49
C ASP A 82 -10.95 -5.77 7.73
N LEU A 83 -11.34 -4.50 7.74
CA LEU A 83 -12.11 -3.87 8.82
C LEU A 83 -13.55 -3.59 8.37
N GLN A 84 -14.20 -4.60 7.78
CA GLN A 84 -15.53 -4.49 7.19
C GLN A 84 -15.60 -3.36 6.17
N SER A 85 -14.62 -3.33 5.26
CA SER A 85 -14.59 -2.33 4.22
C SER A 85 -15.80 -2.48 3.28
N SER A 86 -16.32 -1.36 2.80
CA SER A 86 -17.54 -1.34 1.97
C SER A 86 -17.38 -2.12 0.67
N ASN A 87 -16.19 -2.04 0.07
CA ASN A 87 -15.88 -2.64 -1.22
C ASN A 87 -15.01 -3.91 -1.11
N GLY A 88 -14.59 -4.27 0.11
CA GLY A 88 -13.73 -5.42 0.36
C GLY A 88 -12.23 -5.15 0.13
N THR A 89 -11.42 -5.92 0.85
CA THR A 89 -9.98 -6.08 0.62
C THR A 89 -9.73 -7.40 -0.11
N PHE A 90 -8.80 -7.42 -1.08
CA PHE A 90 -8.42 -8.62 -1.82
C PHE A 90 -6.92 -8.86 -1.69
N LEU A 91 -6.53 -10.12 -1.48
CA LEU A 91 -5.14 -10.55 -1.45
C LEU A 91 -4.93 -11.64 -2.51
N ASN A 92 -4.03 -11.40 -3.46
CA ASN A 92 -3.76 -12.28 -4.59
C ASN A 92 -5.04 -12.67 -5.37
N GLY A 93 -5.93 -11.69 -5.58
CA GLY A 93 -7.22 -11.88 -6.25
C GLY A 93 -8.29 -12.58 -5.40
N ARG A 94 -8.00 -12.98 -4.16
CA ARG A 94 -8.97 -13.56 -3.23
C ARG A 94 -9.47 -12.52 -2.24
N ARG A 95 -10.78 -12.34 -2.15
CA ARG A 95 -11.40 -11.44 -1.18
C ARG A 95 -11.14 -11.93 0.24
N LEU A 96 -10.61 -11.07 1.11
CA LEU A 96 -10.49 -11.35 2.53
C LEU A 96 -11.87 -11.41 3.16
N SER A 97 -12.04 -12.26 4.17
CA SER A 97 -13.34 -12.38 4.83
C SER A 97 -13.73 -11.08 5.53
N PRO A 98 -15.00 -10.64 5.44
CA PRO A 98 -15.49 -9.49 6.20
C PRO A 98 -15.50 -9.75 7.72
N GLU A 99 -15.30 -11.00 8.13
CA GLU A 99 -15.18 -11.43 9.53
C GLU A 99 -13.91 -10.90 10.22
N GLY A 100 -12.99 -10.27 9.47
CA GLY A 100 -11.81 -9.63 10.04
C GLY A 100 -10.72 -10.61 10.47
N HIS A 101 -10.69 -11.80 9.88
CA HIS A 101 -9.65 -12.80 10.15
C HIS A 101 -8.28 -12.28 9.68
N PRO A 102 -7.23 -12.40 10.51
CA PRO A 102 -5.86 -12.11 10.09
C PRO A 102 -5.41 -12.99 8.94
N HIS A 103 -4.82 -12.38 7.91
CA HIS A 103 -4.18 -13.06 6.79
C HIS A 103 -2.70 -12.68 6.76
N GLU A 104 -1.82 -13.67 6.61
CA GLU A 104 -0.37 -13.45 6.51
C GLU A 104 -0.04 -12.79 5.15
N LEU A 105 0.68 -11.67 5.20
CA LEU A 105 1.24 -10.99 4.03
C LEU A 105 2.65 -11.48 3.74
N LYS A 106 2.90 -11.81 2.47
CA LYS A 106 4.21 -12.21 1.96
C LYS A 106 4.73 -11.24 0.93
N THR A 107 6.05 -11.23 0.76
CA THR A 107 6.70 -10.44 -0.28
C THR A 107 6.25 -10.92 -1.66
N ASN A 108 5.94 -9.96 -2.53
CA ASN A 108 5.31 -10.10 -3.85
C ASN A 108 3.82 -10.40 -3.85
N ASP A 109 3.15 -10.43 -2.69
CA ASP A 109 1.69 -10.49 -2.68
C ASP A 109 1.08 -9.24 -3.32
N VAL A 110 -0.04 -9.43 -4.00
CA VAL A 110 -0.84 -8.37 -4.59
C VAL A 110 -1.99 -8.05 -3.65
N LEU A 111 -1.94 -6.89 -3.02
CA LEU A 111 -3.00 -6.36 -2.17
C LEU A 111 -3.84 -5.38 -2.98
N GLU A 112 -5.14 -5.63 -3.06
CA GLU A 112 -6.11 -4.74 -3.69
C GLU A 112 -7.11 -4.21 -2.66
N LEU A 113 -7.34 -2.90 -2.66
CA LEU A 113 -8.31 -2.23 -1.79
C LEU A 113 -9.45 -1.67 -2.64
N GLY A 114 -10.67 -2.13 -2.36
CA GLY A 114 -11.86 -1.76 -3.09
C GLY A 114 -11.99 -2.39 -4.48
N ILE A 115 -12.95 -1.90 -5.25
CA ILE A 115 -13.27 -2.36 -6.61
C ILE A 115 -13.31 -1.17 -7.56
N ASP A 116 -13.17 -1.44 -8.86
CA ASP A 116 -13.38 -0.43 -9.89
C ASP A 116 -14.87 -0.09 -9.94
N ILE A 117 -15.21 1.19 -9.73
CA ILE A 117 -16.57 1.69 -9.91
C ILE A 117 -16.67 2.24 -11.32
N THR A 118 -17.48 1.59 -12.14
CA THR A 118 -17.80 2.03 -13.49
C THR A 118 -18.93 3.07 -13.46
N GLY A 119 -18.75 4.17 -14.19
CA GLY A 119 -19.75 5.22 -14.36
C GLY A 119 -20.79 4.89 -15.43
N TYR A 120 -21.69 5.85 -15.70
CA TYR A 120 -22.82 5.68 -16.63
C TYR A 120 -22.43 5.33 -18.08
N TYR A 121 -21.22 5.72 -18.53
CA TYR A 121 -20.72 5.49 -19.88
C TYR A 121 -19.69 4.36 -19.98
N ASP A 122 -19.73 3.37 -19.08
CA ASP A 122 -18.73 2.29 -19.00
C ASP A 122 -17.28 2.75 -18.73
N THR A 123 -17.08 4.04 -18.42
CA THR A 123 -15.79 4.59 -17.99
C THR A 123 -15.56 4.30 -16.51
N ILE A 124 -14.37 3.85 -16.14
CA ILE A 124 -14.00 3.66 -14.72
C ILE A 124 -13.99 5.04 -14.03
N ALA A 125 -15.00 5.32 -13.21
CA ALA A 125 -15.14 6.57 -12.46
C ALA A 125 -14.18 6.61 -11.27
N HIS A 126 -13.97 5.46 -10.62
CA HIS A 126 -13.03 5.32 -9.51
C HIS A 126 -12.31 3.98 -9.59
N GLN A 127 -10.98 4.01 -9.58
CA GLN A 127 -10.16 2.81 -9.66
C GLN A 127 -9.91 2.21 -8.27
N LYS A 128 -9.91 0.88 -8.20
CA LYS A 128 -9.38 0.11 -7.06
C LYS A 128 -7.92 0.44 -6.85
N ILE A 129 -7.43 0.30 -5.63
CA ILE A 129 -5.99 0.45 -5.35
C ILE A 129 -5.36 -0.92 -5.41
N ALA A 130 -4.47 -1.16 -6.38
CA ALA A 130 -3.71 -2.40 -6.45
C ALA A 130 -2.25 -2.12 -6.11
N CYS A 131 -1.67 -2.88 -5.19
CA CYS A 131 -0.29 -2.70 -4.78
C CYS A 131 0.43 -4.03 -4.54
N ARG A 132 1.71 -4.07 -4.91
CA ARG A 132 2.60 -5.15 -4.56
C ARG A 132 3.18 -4.89 -3.18
N VAL A 133 3.08 -5.90 -2.34
CA VAL A 133 3.55 -5.87 -0.98
C VAL A 133 4.97 -6.42 -0.92
N VAL A 134 5.86 -5.75 -0.22
CA VAL A 134 7.20 -6.25 0.10
C VAL A 134 7.39 -6.19 1.61
N CYS A 135 7.48 -7.36 2.23
CA CYS A 135 7.73 -7.53 3.65
C CYS A 135 9.24 -7.54 3.90
N VAL A 136 9.72 -6.66 4.77
CA VAL A 136 11.14 -6.57 5.10
C VAL A 136 11.34 -6.61 6.60
N PHE A 137 12.07 -7.60 7.09
CA PHE A 137 12.32 -7.84 8.51
C PHE A 137 13.74 -7.46 8.92
N THR A 138 14.68 -7.35 7.98
CA THR A 138 16.10 -7.06 8.26
C THR A 138 16.70 -6.00 7.33
N ARG A 139 17.83 -5.41 7.74
CA ARG A 139 18.63 -4.50 6.91
C ARG A 139 19.11 -5.13 5.61
N VAL A 140 19.48 -6.41 5.65
CA VAL A 140 20.01 -7.15 4.49
C VAL A 140 18.92 -7.32 3.44
N GLU A 141 17.69 -7.61 3.87
CA GLU A 141 16.54 -7.75 2.97
C GLU A 141 16.20 -6.44 2.24
N VAL A 142 16.30 -5.26 2.89
CA VAL A 142 16.10 -3.97 2.19
C VAL A 142 17.13 -3.78 1.09
N ALA A 143 18.39 -4.08 1.36
CA ALA A 143 19.44 -3.95 0.36
C ALA A 143 19.18 -4.86 -0.83
N MET A 144 18.73 -6.10 -0.59
CA MET A 144 18.36 -7.02 -1.66
C MET A 144 17.16 -6.52 -2.48
N VAL A 145 16.13 -5.97 -1.84
CA VAL A 145 14.97 -5.38 -2.53
C VAL A 145 15.38 -4.18 -3.38
N ALA A 146 16.19 -3.26 -2.84
CA ALA A 146 16.68 -2.09 -3.58
C ALA A 146 17.56 -2.51 -4.78
N MET A 147 18.38 -3.54 -4.61
CA MET A 147 19.19 -4.11 -5.69
C MET A 147 18.35 -4.84 -6.74
N ALA A 148 17.23 -5.47 -6.37
CA ALA A 148 16.31 -6.12 -7.31
C ALA A 148 15.51 -5.08 -8.12
N ASP A 149 15.06 -4.00 -7.48
CA ASP A 149 14.31 -2.91 -8.12
C ASP A 149 15.17 -2.17 -9.16
N SER A 150 16.45 -1.93 -8.86
CA SER A 150 17.40 -1.34 -9.82
C SER A 150 17.66 -2.21 -11.07
N ARG A 151 17.40 -3.51 -11.01
CA ARG A 151 17.49 -4.44 -12.16
C ARG A 151 16.15 -4.65 -12.88
N GLY A 152 15.03 -4.44 -12.21
CA GLY A 152 13.66 -4.66 -12.73
C GLY A 152 13.12 -3.54 -13.63
N HIS A 153 13.78 -2.38 -13.67
CA HIS A 153 13.36 -1.20 -14.42
C HIS A 153 13.37 -1.34 -15.97
N ARG A 154 13.55 -2.56 -16.52
CA ARG A 154 13.48 -2.86 -17.96
C ARG A 154 12.21 -3.59 -18.40
N ARG A 155 11.28 -3.92 -17.51
CA ARG A 155 9.98 -4.51 -17.89
C ARG A 155 8.83 -3.71 -17.28
N GLY A 156 8.49 -2.61 -17.95
CA GLY A 156 7.16 -2.00 -17.90
C GLY A 156 6.84 -1.12 -16.70
N TYR A 157 7.55 0.00 -16.53
CA TYR A 157 7.04 1.16 -15.80
C TYR A 157 7.54 2.43 -16.51
N SER A 158 6.78 2.91 -17.49
CA SER A 158 7.04 4.20 -18.14
C SER A 158 6.49 5.31 -17.24
N VAL A 159 7.31 5.81 -16.31
CA VAL A 159 7.06 7.13 -15.71
C VAL A 159 7.61 8.17 -16.67
N THR A 160 6.86 8.44 -17.74
CA THR A 160 7.05 9.63 -18.58
C THR A 160 5.75 10.42 -18.58
N GLY A 161 5.36 10.89 -17.40
CA GLY A 161 4.57 12.10 -17.27
C GLY A 161 5.52 13.29 -17.37
N SER A 162 5.77 13.72 -18.60
CA SER A 162 6.55 14.92 -18.92
C SER A 162 5.91 16.15 -18.26
N ILE A 163 6.54 16.65 -17.20
CA ILE A 163 6.44 18.08 -16.84
C ILE A 163 7.34 18.82 -17.82
N LEU A 164 6.73 19.40 -18.85
CA LEU A 164 7.36 20.49 -19.59
C LEU A 164 7.28 21.74 -18.71
N LEU A 165 8.42 22.09 -18.12
CA LEU A 165 8.73 23.46 -17.73
C LEU A 165 8.80 24.29 -19.02
N GLY A 166 7.74 25.05 -19.29
CA GLY A 166 7.78 26.15 -20.26
C GLY A 166 8.13 27.44 -19.51
N ASN A 167 9.42 27.75 -19.45
CA ASN A 167 9.89 29.10 -19.20
C ASN A 167 9.60 29.95 -20.44
N SER A 168 8.95 31.10 -20.28
CA SER A 168 9.23 32.39 -20.97
C SER A 168 8.44 33.50 -20.28
#